data_AF-A0A453BRL7-F1
#
_entry.id   AF-A0A453BRL7-F1
#
_cell.length_a   1.000
_cell.length_b   1.000
_cell.length_c   1.000
_cell.angle_alpha   90.00
_cell.angle_beta   90.00
_cell.angle_gamma   90.00
#
_symmetry.space_group_name_H-M   'P 1'
#
loop_
_entity.id
_entity.type
_entity.pdbx_description
1 polymer ?
#
loop_
_entity_poly.entity_id
_entity_poly.type
_entity_poly.pdbx_seq_one_letter_code
_entity_poly.pdbx_strand_id
1 'polypeptide(L)'
;MGDVRALRSMDDDEVFTYAKSIAAPYDLVMQTKQLGRLPVVQFAAGGVATPADAALMMQLGCDGVFVGSGVFKSGDPARRARAIVQAVTHYSDPNVLAEVSCDLGEAMVGINLSAPI
;
A
#
# COMPACT_ATOMS: atom_id res chain seq x y z
N MET A 1 4.17 5.30 6.14
CA MET A 1 5.44 4.84 6.77
C MET A 1 6.12 5.89 7.65
N GLY A 2 5.40 6.91 8.14
CA GLY A 2 6.01 8.00 8.93
C GLY A 2 6.59 7.53 10.27
N ASP A 3 5.84 6.69 10.98
CA ASP A 3 6.21 6.23 12.32
C ASP A 3 7.47 5.37 12.34
N VAL A 4 7.60 4.45 11.36
CA VAL A 4 8.82 3.63 11.22
C VAL A 4 10.04 4.52 10.92
N ARG A 5 9.87 5.56 10.09
CA ARG A 5 10.94 6.52 9.81
C ARG A 5 11.32 7.33 11.05
N ALA A 6 10.34 7.77 11.82
CA ALA A 6 10.55 8.50 13.08
C ALA A 6 11.25 7.62 14.11
N LEU A 7 10.79 6.37 14.29
CA LEU A 7 11.40 5.37 15.17
C LEU A 7 12.86 5.09 14.79
N ARG A 8 13.16 4.97 13.49
CA ARG A 8 14.53 4.76 13.01
C ARG A 8 15.48 5.88 13.44
N SER A 9 15.02 7.13 13.48
CA SER A 9 15.80 8.30 13.90
C SER A 9 15.74 8.64 15.39
N MET A 10 14.86 7.98 16.16
CA MET A 10 14.68 8.19 17.60
C MET A 10 15.96 7.85 18.38
N ASP A 11 16.17 8.39 19.58
CA ASP A 11 17.25 7.90 20.45
C ASP A 11 16.89 6.51 21.01
N ASP A 12 17.86 5.64 21.27
CA ASP A 12 17.63 4.29 21.81
C ASP A 12 16.95 4.36 23.19
N ASP A 13 17.31 5.36 24.01
CA ASP A 13 16.74 5.59 25.33
C ASP A 13 15.24 5.97 25.28
N GLU A 14 14.78 6.56 24.19
CA GLU A 14 13.38 6.98 24.00
C GLU A 14 12.47 5.83 23.52
N VAL A 15 13.05 4.76 22.96
CA VAL A 15 12.30 3.67 22.32
C VAL A 15 11.39 2.94 23.31
N PHE A 16 11.81 2.81 24.57
CA PHE A 16 11.00 2.17 25.61
C PHE A 16 9.69 2.93 25.87
N THR A 17 9.77 4.26 25.90
CA THR A 17 8.59 5.13 26.06
C THR A 17 7.70 5.08 24.84
N TYR A 18 8.28 5.07 23.64
CA TYR A 18 7.54 4.93 22.40
C TYR A 18 6.80 3.58 22.31
N ALA A 19 7.47 2.47 22.63
CA ALA A 19 6.85 1.15 22.67
C ALA A 19 5.64 1.10 23.62
N LYS A 20 5.75 1.74 24.79
CA LYS A 20 4.65 1.88 25.73
C LYS A 20 3.49 2.72 25.18
N SER A 21 3.76 3.82 24.47
CA SER A 21 2.71 4.72 23.97
C SER A 21 1.87 4.09 22.87
N ILE A 22 2.47 3.27 22.00
CA ILE A 22 1.77 2.51 20.95
C ILE A 22 1.26 1.14 21.42
N ALA A 23 1.47 0.80 22.71
CA ALA A 23 1.14 -0.48 23.30
C ALA A 23 1.70 -1.70 22.53
N ALA A 24 2.98 -1.63 22.11
CA ALA A 24 3.65 -2.69 21.36
C ALA A 24 4.81 -3.33 22.16
N PRO A 25 5.15 -4.60 21.92
CA PRO A 25 6.30 -5.25 22.55
C PRO A 25 7.61 -4.55 22.20
N TYR A 26 8.39 -4.20 23.22
CA TYR A 26 9.65 -3.46 23.07
C TYR A 26 10.62 -4.14 22.09
N ASP A 27 10.79 -5.46 22.18
CA ASP A 27 11.73 -6.20 21.32
C ASP A 27 11.37 -6.08 19.83
N LEU A 28 10.08 -6.10 19.49
CA LEU A 28 9.60 -5.93 18.11
C LEU A 28 9.79 -4.49 17.61
N VAL A 29 9.61 -3.51 18.50
CA VAL A 29 9.86 -2.09 18.19
C VAL A 29 11.35 -1.88 17.93
N MET A 30 12.23 -2.43 18.78
CA MET A 30 13.68 -2.38 18.59
C MET A 30 14.11 -3.09 17.29
N GLN A 31 13.55 -4.27 16.99
CA GLN A 31 13.83 -4.95 15.73
C GLN A 31 13.41 -4.09 14.52
N THR A 32 12.21 -3.49 14.59
CA THR A 32 11.71 -2.59 13.53
C THR A 32 12.61 -1.37 13.34
N LYS A 33 13.11 -0.79 14.44
CA LYS A 33 14.08 0.32 14.42
C LYS A 33 15.38 -0.07 13.72
N GLN A 34 15.98 -1.20 14.13
CA GLN A 34 17.24 -1.71 13.57
C GLN A 34 17.12 -2.02 12.07
N LEU A 35 16.00 -2.62 11.65
CA LEU A 35 15.73 -2.92 10.25
C LEU A 35 15.34 -1.69 9.43
N GLY A 36 14.81 -0.64 10.07
CA GLY A 36 14.22 0.52 9.39
C GLY A 36 12.94 0.19 8.60
N ARG A 37 12.35 -0.97 8.84
CA ARG A 37 11.09 -1.49 8.25
C ARG A 37 10.48 -2.54 9.19
N LEU A 38 9.22 -2.90 8.96
CA LEU A 38 8.61 -4.01 9.69
C LEU A 38 9.33 -5.34 9.39
N PRO A 39 9.44 -6.26 10.37
CA PRO A 39 10.10 -7.56 10.20
C PRO A 39 9.25 -8.58 9.41
N VAL A 40 8.25 -8.11 8.66
CA VAL A 40 7.32 -8.92 7.85
C VAL A 40 7.02 -8.20 6.54
N VAL A 41 6.41 -8.92 5.60
CA VAL A 41 5.93 -8.34 4.34
C VAL A 41 4.69 -7.49 4.61
N GLN A 42 4.66 -6.27 4.07
CA GLN A 42 3.59 -5.30 4.25
C GLN A 42 2.88 -5.01 2.92
N PHE A 43 1.71 -5.63 2.73
CA PHE A 43 0.85 -5.37 1.59
C PHE A 43 -0.14 -4.24 1.88
N ALA A 44 -0.46 -3.45 0.85
CA ALA A 44 -1.63 -2.58 0.86
C ALA A 44 -2.90 -3.39 0.56
N ALA A 45 -4.01 -3.07 1.23
CA ALA A 45 -5.31 -3.69 0.96
C ALA A 45 -6.45 -2.71 1.17
N GLY A 46 -7.52 -2.89 0.40
CA GLY A 46 -8.73 -2.06 0.46
C GLY A 46 -8.68 -0.85 -0.47
N GLY A 47 -9.72 -0.66 -1.28
CA GLY A 47 -9.87 0.53 -2.13
C GLY A 47 -9.01 0.58 -3.42
N VAL A 48 -8.07 -0.36 -3.62
CA VAL A 48 -7.26 -0.43 -4.85
C VAL A 48 -8.14 -0.84 -6.04
N ALA A 49 -8.43 0.10 -6.94
CA ALA A 49 -9.34 -0.11 -8.07
C ALA A 49 -8.73 0.21 -9.44
N THR A 50 -7.63 0.98 -9.47
CA THR A 50 -6.94 1.39 -10.69
C THR A 50 -5.46 1.00 -10.67
N PRO A 51 -4.80 0.91 -11.84
CA PRO A 51 -3.35 0.75 -11.92
C PRO A 51 -2.59 1.86 -11.19
N ALA A 52 -3.08 3.09 -11.23
CA ALA A 52 -2.49 4.22 -10.52
C ALA A 52 -2.53 4.05 -9.00
N ASP A 53 -3.64 3.56 -8.44
CA ASP A 53 -3.73 3.24 -7.00
C ASP A 53 -2.69 2.19 -6.61
N ALA A 54 -2.58 1.13 -7.40
CA ALA A 54 -1.64 0.04 -7.15
C ALA A 54 -0.20 0.54 -7.18
N ALA A 55 0.17 1.33 -8.20
CA ALA A 55 1.50 1.91 -8.32
C ALA A 55 1.81 2.89 -7.18
N LEU A 56 0.83 3.71 -6.77
CA LEU A 56 0.98 4.63 -5.64
C LEU A 56 1.32 3.85 -4.36
N MET A 57 0.64 2.75 -4.07
CA MET A 57 0.94 1.94 -2.88
C MET A 57 2.37 1.37 -2.92
N MET A 58 2.85 0.94 -4.09
CA MET A 58 4.23 0.50 -4.25
C MET A 58 5.23 1.66 -4.03
N GLN A 59 4.95 2.85 -4.57
CA GLN A 59 5.78 4.05 -4.36
C GLN A 59 5.81 4.51 -2.89
N LEU A 60 4.72 4.27 -2.13
CA LEU A 60 4.65 4.52 -0.69
C LEU A 60 5.42 3.48 0.15
N GLY A 61 6.01 2.46 -0.50
CA GLY A 61 6.92 1.48 0.10
C GLY A 61 6.28 0.13 0.42
N CYS A 62 5.03 -0.13 0.01
CA CYS A 62 4.43 -1.45 0.20
C CYS A 62 5.15 -2.53 -0.61
N ASP A 63 5.19 -3.74 -0.08
CA ASP A 63 5.80 -4.90 -0.76
C ASP A 63 4.85 -5.52 -1.81
N GLY A 64 3.59 -5.07 -1.85
CA GLY A 64 2.58 -5.51 -2.81
C GLY A 64 1.20 -4.94 -2.49
N VAL A 65 0.21 -5.31 -3.31
CA VAL A 65 -1.18 -4.88 -3.13
C VAL A 65 -2.16 -6.06 -3.22
N PHE A 66 -3.22 -6.03 -2.42
CA PHE A 66 -4.38 -6.90 -2.55
C PHE A 66 -5.48 -6.21 -3.34
N VAL A 67 -6.05 -6.93 -4.29
CA VAL A 67 -7.18 -6.49 -5.09
C VAL A 67 -8.34 -7.47 -4.99
N GLY A 68 -9.56 -6.93 -4.96
CA GLY A 68 -10.79 -7.70 -4.89
C GLY A 68 -11.84 -7.10 -5.80
N SER A 69 -12.82 -6.41 -5.21
CA SER A 69 -13.96 -5.85 -5.95
C SER A 69 -13.55 -4.86 -7.05
N GLY A 70 -12.45 -4.11 -6.87
CA GLY A 70 -11.93 -3.19 -7.89
C GLY A 70 -11.59 -3.86 -9.23
N VAL A 71 -11.29 -5.17 -9.22
CA VAL A 71 -11.09 -5.97 -10.43
C VAL A 71 -12.40 -6.64 -10.85
N PHE A 72 -13.03 -7.40 -9.96
CA PHE A 72 -14.16 -8.27 -10.31
C PHE A 72 -15.50 -7.56 -10.54
N LYS A 73 -15.65 -6.31 -10.09
CA LYS A 73 -16.84 -5.47 -10.34
C LYS A 73 -16.60 -4.40 -11.41
N SER A 74 -15.57 -4.57 -12.25
CA SER A 74 -15.27 -3.65 -13.37
C SER A 74 -15.84 -4.17 -14.69
N GLY A 75 -15.86 -3.31 -15.72
CA GLY A 75 -16.37 -3.66 -17.05
C GLY A 75 -15.56 -4.75 -17.78
N ASP A 76 -14.25 -4.83 -17.53
CA ASP A 76 -13.38 -5.91 -18.03
C ASP A 76 -12.38 -6.35 -16.95
N PRO A 77 -12.76 -7.35 -16.12
CA PRO A 77 -11.92 -7.85 -15.03
C PRO A 77 -10.58 -8.41 -15.49
N ALA A 78 -10.52 -9.08 -16.65
CA ALA A 78 -9.30 -9.72 -17.12
C ALA A 78 -8.26 -8.69 -17.58
N ARG A 79 -8.71 -7.67 -18.33
CA ARG A 79 -7.84 -6.56 -18.73
C ARG A 79 -7.39 -5.75 -17.53
N ARG A 80 -8.29 -5.42 -16.60
CA ARG A 80 -7.96 -4.68 -15.38
C ARG A 80 -7.00 -5.43 -14.47
N ALA A 81 -7.19 -6.74 -14.28
CA ALA A 81 -6.26 -7.57 -13.52
C ALA A 81 -4.84 -7.52 -14.11
N ARG A 82 -4.71 -7.70 -15.44
CA ARG A 82 -3.42 -7.59 -16.13
C ARG A 82 -2.79 -6.21 -15.95
N ALA A 83 -3.57 -5.15 -16.11
CA ALA A 83 -3.09 -3.78 -15.94
C ALA A 83 -2.57 -3.50 -14.52
N ILE A 84 -3.27 -3.99 -13.48
CA ILE A 84 -2.82 -3.85 -12.09
C ILE A 84 -1.51 -4.62 -11.85
N VAL A 85 -1.39 -5.85 -12.36
CA VAL A 85 -0.15 -6.65 -12.23
C VAL A 85 1.03 -5.93 -12.90
N GLN A 86 0.82 -5.39 -14.11
CA GLN A 86 1.84 -4.61 -14.81
C GLN A 86 2.20 -3.33 -14.04
N ALA A 87 1.23 -2.61 -13.50
CA ALA A 87 1.47 -1.41 -12.71
C ALA A 87 2.22 -1.67 -11.40
N VAL A 88 1.95 -2.78 -10.71
CA VAL A 88 2.73 -3.19 -9.52
C VAL A 88 4.18 -3.53 -9.90
N THR A 89 4.39 -4.14 -11.06
CA THR A 89 5.72 -4.54 -11.55
C THR A 89 6.54 -3.33 -12.02
N HIS A 90 5.89 -2.37 -12.68
CA HIS A 90 6.50 -1.20 -13.31
C HIS A 90 6.09 0.12 -12.62
N TYR A 91 5.90 0.09 -11.30
CA TYR A 91 5.31 1.21 -10.55
C TYR A 91 6.09 2.53 -10.60
N SER A 92 7.36 2.50 -11.04
CA SER A 92 8.22 3.66 -11.20
C SER A 92 8.33 4.17 -12.65
N ASP A 93 7.72 3.48 -13.61
CA ASP A 93 7.74 3.89 -15.03
C ASP A 93 6.41 4.60 -15.41
N PRO A 94 6.41 5.95 -15.50
CA PRO A 94 5.19 6.68 -15.81
C PRO A 94 4.64 6.38 -17.21
N ASN A 95 5.47 5.97 -18.17
CA ASN A 95 5.00 5.65 -19.52
C ASN A 95 4.22 4.33 -19.52
N VAL A 96 4.76 3.30 -18.84
CA VAL A 96 4.04 2.02 -18.67
C VAL A 96 2.76 2.24 -17.89
N LEU A 97 2.78 3.03 -16.83
CA LEU A 97 1.58 3.34 -16.04
C LEU A 97 0.49 4.03 -16.85
N ALA A 98 0.86 4.98 -17.72
CA ALA A 98 -0.07 5.63 -18.63
C ALA A 98 -0.67 4.61 -19.62
N GLU A 99 0.18 3.80 -20.26
CA GLU A 99 -0.23 2.79 -21.24
C GLU A 99 -1.21 1.77 -20.64
N VAL A 100 -0.88 1.18 -19.49
CA VAL A 100 -1.73 0.16 -18.87
C VAL A 100 -3.00 0.74 -18.25
N SER A 101 -3.09 2.06 -18.07
CA SER A 101 -4.30 2.74 -17.60
C SER A 101 -5.30 3.06 -18.71
N CYS A 102 -4.91 2.89 -19.98
CA CYS A 102 -5.79 3.16 -21.13
C CYS A 102 -6.79 2.02 -21.39
N ASP A 103 -7.99 2.42 -21.85
CA ASP A 103 -9.05 1.54 -22.34
C ASP A 103 -9.45 0.39 -21.38
N LEU A 104 -9.42 0.65 -20.07
CA LEU A 104 -9.78 -0.34 -19.04
C LEU A 104 -11.29 -0.50 -18.79
N GLY A 105 -12.12 0.17 -19.59
CA GLY A 105 -13.56 0.24 -19.40
C GLY A 105 -13.97 0.89 -18.08
N GLU A 106 -15.25 0.74 -17.73
CA GLU A 106 -15.80 1.33 -16.51
C GLU A 106 -15.17 0.72 -15.24
N ALA A 107 -14.74 1.60 -14.34
CA ALA A 107 -14.29 1.22 -13.01
C ALA A 107 -15.48 0.87 -12.11
N MET A 108 -15.21 0.11 -11.05
CA MET A 108 -16.18 -0.12 -9.99
C MET A 108 -16.65 1.21 -9.38
N VAL A 109 -17.95 1.35 -9.12
CA VAL A 109 -18.50 2.48 -8.37
C VAL A 109 -18.11 2.34 -6.88
N GLY A 110 -17.38 3.34 -6.38
CA GLY A 110 -16.99 3.43 -4.97
C GLY A 110 -18.10 3.97 -4.07
N ILE A 111 -17.97 3.76 -2.77
CA ILE A 111 -18.81 4.38 -1.73
C ILE A 111 -18.00 5.48 -1.05
N ASN A 112 -18.60 6.65 -0.84
CA ASN A 112 -17.95 7.75 -0.13
C ASN A 112 -17.86 7.44 1.37
N LEU A 113 -16.73 7.76 2.00
CA LEU A 113 -16.51 7.56 3.44
C LEU A 113 -17.50 8.35 4.32
N SER A 114 -18.09 9.43 3.78
CA SER A 114 -19.10 10.25 4.46
C SER A 114 -20.54 9.75 4.24
N ALA A 115 -20.75 8.71 3.44
CA ALA A 115 -22.07 8.14 3.27
C ALA A 115 -22.47 7.36 4.52
N PRO A 116 -23.74 7.44 4.96
CA PRO A 116 -24.22 6.59 6.06
C PRO A 116 -24.08 5.12 5.65
N ILE A 117 -23.44 4.34 6.51
CA ILE A 117 -23.32 2.88 6.42
C ILE A 117 -24.62 2.21 6.87
#